data_AF-A0A962JG98-F1
#
_entry.id   AF-A0A962JG98-F1
#
_cell.length_a   1.000
_cell.length_b   1.000
_cell.length_c   1.000
_cell.angle_alpha   90.00
_cell.angle_beta   90.00
_cell.angle_gamma   90.00
#
_symmetry.space_group_name_H-M   'P 1'
#
loop_
_entity.id
_entity.type
_entity.pdbx_description
1 polymer ?
#
loop_
_entity_poly.entity_id
_entity_poly.type
_entity_poly.pdbx_seq_one_letter_code
_entity_poly.pdbx_strand_id
1 'polypeptide(L)'
;MGSLIWDRFPRDAGWEHFAKRMWAYQWLNEETPLTDELMAVLYDESQGVVDVLIKLYMLTQAHLMQVSEVRRQPERIDAGLLRDVARREFRLIQPMIHALRINDRKALAVYDDLQPFQFHVEKILAGTTTPPVPSLSPVAESGANHSLEQQVLAAMASLGIATDVSAVLLQEAIAATPSKDPFDILAVISARLKGQKQDLNAQSPKTSRKIRKPKTDSMDEKDLRHIIKSADSLTGYDALLGAGIIKNPLSDCAA
;
A
#
# COMPACT_ATOMS: atom_id res chain seq x y z
N MET A 1 -9.75 8.76 6.48
CA MET A 1 -8.35 8.39 6.83
C MET A 1 -8.28 6.88 6.76
N GLY A 2 -7.76 6.31 5.66
CA GLY A 2 -7.56 4.87 5.54
C GLY A 2 -6.21 4.49 6.12
N SER A 3 -6.18 3.54 7.05
CA SER A 3 -4.94 2.92 7.50
C SER A 3 -4.41 2.01 6.38
N LEU A 4 -3.10 2.05 6.13
CA LEU A 4 -2.43 1.12 5.21
C LEU A 4 -2.31 -0.31 5.79
N ILE A 5 -2.64 -0.48 7.08
CA ILE A 5 -2.48 -1.72 7.84
C ILE A 5 -3.85 -2.14 8.37
N TRP A 6 -4.24 -3.37 8.05
CA TRP A 6 -5.48 -3.98 8.51
C TRP A 6 -5.18 -5.01 9.60
N ASP A 7 -4.91 -4.53 10.83
CA ASP A 7 -4.73 -5.45 11.95
C ASP A 7 -6.05 -6.18 12.26
N ARG A 8 -5.96 -7.51 12.37
CA ARG A 8 -7.11 -8.35 12.75
C ARG A 8 -7.46 -8.12 14.22
N PHE A 9 -8.75 -8.04 14.52
CA PHE A 9 -9.20 -8.03 15.90
C PHE A 9 -9.07 -9.46 16.48
N PRO A 10 -8.26 -9.70 17.53
CA PRO A 10 -8.28 -10.97 18.25
C PRO A 10 -9.70 -11.32 18.74
N ARG A 11 -9.99 -12.62 18.87
CA ARG A 11 -11.24 -13.09 19.47
C ARG A 11 -11.22 -12.88 20.98
N ASP A 12 -11.40 -11.64 21.40
CA ASP A 12 -11.43 -11.23 22.79
C ASP A 12 -12.74 -10.48 23.12
N ALA A 13 -12.84 -10.01 24.36
CA ALA A 13 -14.00 -9.25 24.82
C ALA A 13 -14.24 -7.96 24.00
N GLY A 14 -13.19 -7.37 23.43
CA GLY A 14 -13.28 -6.19 22.58
C GLY A 14 -13.97 -6.49 21.26
N TRP A 15 -13.55 -7.56 20.58
CA TRP A 15 -14.21 -8.01 19.35
C TRP A 15 -15.65 -8.47 19.62
N GLU A 16 -15.91 -9.21 20.70
CA GLU A 16 -17.27 -9.62 21.06
C GLU A 16 -18.17 -8.42 21.35
N HIS A 17 -17.64 -7.41 22.05
CA HIS A 17 -18.37 -6.17 22.30
C HIS A 17 -18.71 -5.46 20.98
N PHE A 18 -17.73 -5.36 20.07
CA PHE A 18 -17.96 -4.79 18.74
C PHE A 18 -19.06 -5.55 17.98
N ALA A 19 -18.98 -6.88 17.91
CA ALA A 19 -19.96 -7.71 17.22
C ALA A 19 -21.36 -7.56 17.84
N LYS A 20 -21.48 -7.52 19.17
CA LYS A 20 -22.74 -7.25 19.89
C LYS A 20 -23.33 -5.88 19.53
N ARG A 21 -22.49 -4.84 19.48
CA ARG A 21 -22.93 -3.48 19.10
C ARG A 21 -23.36 -3.40 17.64
N MET A 22 -22.65 -4.07 16.75
CA MET A 22 -22.98 -4.16 15.33
C MET A 22 -24.29 -4.91 15.08
N TRP A 23 -24.54 -5.98 15.85
CA TRP A 23 -25.76 -6.78 15.73
C TRP A 23 -27.05 -5.99 16.02
N ALA A 24 -26.98 -4.95 16.86
CA ALA A 24 -28.11 -4.06 17.12
C ALA A 24 -28.61 -3.32 15.86
N TYR A 25 -27.82 -3.28 14.79
CA TYR A 25 -28.20 -2.68 13.50
C TYR A 25 -28.81 -3.71 12.56
N GLN A 26 -29.88 -4.39 13.01
CA GLN A 26 -30.65 -5.31 12.18
C GLN A 26 -31.78 -4.56 11.46
N TRP A 27 -31.82 -4.63 10.12
CA TRP A 27 -32.81 -4.02 9.24
C TRP A 27 -33.84 -5.04 8.70
N LEU A 28 -34.03 -6.14 9.43
CA LEU A 28 -35.00 -7.17 9.09
C LEU A 28 -36.30 -6.96 9.86
N ASN A 29 -37.41 -7.44 9.31
CA ASN A 29 -38.73 -7.39 9.93
C ASN A 29 -38.82 -8.23 11.22
N GLU A 30 -38.03 -9.28 11.33
CA GLU A 30 -37.96 -10.15 12.51
C GLU A 30 -36.58 -10.06 13.18
N GLU A 31 -36.53 -9.52 14.40
CA GLU A 31 -35.27 -9.45 15.17
C GLU A 31 -34.75 -10.86 15.50
N THR A 32 -33.48 -11.14 15.17
CA THR A 32 -32.82 -12.39 15.50
C THR A 32 -31.86 -12.16 16.66
N PRO A 33 -31.97 -12.88 17.79
CA PRO A 33 -31.03 -12.74 18.89
C PRO A 33 -29.64 -13.25 18.50
N LEU A 34 -28.58 -12.54 18.90
CA LEU A 34 -27.20 -12.99 18.71
C LEU A 34 -26.90 -14.15 19.66
N THR A 35 -26.78 -15.35 19.11
CA THR A 35 -26.37 -16.55 19.86
C THR A 35 -24.85 -16.73 19.82
N ASP A 36 -24.32 -17.54 20.73
CA ASP A 36 -22.90 -17.91 20.74
C ASP A 36 -22.47 -18.63 19.45
N GLU A 37 -23.39 -19.38 18.84
CA GLU A 37 -23.14 -20.03 17.55
C GLU A 37 -22.97 -18.97 16.44
N LEU A 38 -23.90 -18.02 16.33
CA LEU A 38 -23.82 -16.93 15.36
C LEU A 38 -22.55 -16.11 15.56
N MET A 39 -22.22 -15.79 16.81
CA MET A 39 -20.97 -15.13 17.18
C MET A 39 -19.74 -15.91 16.70
N ALA A 40 -19.72 -17.23 16.90
CA ALA A 40 -18.62 -18.08 16.44
C ALA A 40 -18.50 -18.09 14.91
N VAL A 41 -19.62 -18.13 14.17
CA VAL A 41 -19.61 -18.07 12.70
C VAL A 41 -19.12 -16.72 12.20
N LEU A 42 -19.59 -15.63 12.79
CA LEU A 42 -19.14 -14.28 12.43
C LEU A 42 -17.62 -14.14 12.61
N TYR A 43 -17.06 -14.69 13.70
CA TYR A 43 -15.61 -14.70 13.87
C TYR A 43 -14.94 -15.57 12.82
N ASP A 44 -15.45 -16.79 12.60
CA ASP A 44 -14.78 -17.74 11.71
C ASP A 44 -14.77 -17.26 10.24
N GLU A 45 -15.86 -16.66 9.76
CA GLU A 45 -15.94 -16.18 8.37
C GLU A 45 -15.23 -14.82 8.16
N SER A 46 -14.97 -14.06 9.22
CA SER A 46 -14.27 -12.76 9.13
C SER A 46 -12.81 -12.81 9.58
N GLN A 47 -12.44 -13.79 10.40
CA GLN A 47 -11.15 -13.89 11.10
C GLN A 47 -10.74 -12.60 11.83
N GLY A 48 -11.72 -11.84 12.33
CA GLY A 48 -11.50 -10.58 13.04
C GLY A 48 -11.26 -9.36 12.14
N VAL A 49 -11.33 -9.50 10.82
CA VAL A 49 -11.28 -8.36 9.89
C VAL A 49 -12.63 -7.64 9.92
N VAL A 50 -12.65 -6.45 10.53
CA VAL A 50 -13.88 -5.69 10.80
C VAL A 50 -14.70 -5.40 9.54
N ASP A 51 -14.05 -5.04 8.44
CA ASP A 51 -14.73 -4.73 7.18
C ASP A 51 -15.37 -5.98 6.54
N VAL A 52 -14.71 -7.14 6.62
CA VAL A 52 -15.27 -8.43 6.19
C VAL A 52 -16.48 -8.79 7.03
N LEU A 53 -16.39 -8.62 8.36
CA LEU A 53 -17.48 -8.86 9.29
C LEU A 53 -18.72 -7.99 8.98
N ILE A 54 -18.52 -6.67 8.81
CA ILE A 54 -19.61 -5.74 8.48
C ILE A 54 -20.25 -6.11 7.14
N LYS A 55 -19.43 -6.38 6.11
CA LYS A 55 -19.92 -6.78 4.78
C LYS A 55 -20.70 -8.08 4.83
N LEU A 56 -20.24 -9.07 5.59
CA LEU A 56 -20.96 -10.34 5.75
C LEU A 56 -22.35 -10.10 6.33
N TYR A 57 -22.43 -9.28 7.37
CA TYR A 57 -23.69 -8.95 8.02
C TYR A 57 -24.63 -8.20 7.08
N MET A 58 -24.14 -7.17 6.39
CA MET A 58 -24.93 -6.40 5.42
C MET A 58 -25.45 -7.27 4.26
N LEU A 59 -24.59 -8.10 3.68
CA LEU A 59 -24.95 -8.98 2.57
C LEU A 59 -25.95 -10.05 2.99
N THR A 60 -25.83 -10.57 4.21
CA THR A 60 -26.76 -11.56 4.77
C THR A 60 -28.15 -10.96 4.94
N GLN A 61 -28.23 -9.74 5.46
CA GLN A 61 -29.51 -9.03 5.61
C GLN A 61 -30.13 -8.70 4.25
N ALA A 62 -29.35 -8.17 3.32
CA ALA A 62 -29.82 -7.89 1.96
C ALA A 62 -30.34 -9.15 1.25
N HIS A 63 -29.65 -10.28 1.42
CA HIS A 63 -30.10 -11.57 0.88
C HIS A 63 -31.44 -12.00 1.48
N LEU A 64 -31.62 -11.88 2.80
CA LEU A 64 -32.88 -12.23 3.45
C LEU A 64 -34.02 -11.35 2.99
N MET A 65 -33.83 -10.02 2.91
CA MET A 65 -34.84 -9.08 2.43
C MET A 65 -35.28 -9.41 0.99
N GLN A 66 -34.32 -9.74 0.12
CA GLN A 66 -34.63 -10.11 -1.26
C GLN A 66 -35.41 -11.43 -1.34
N VAL A 67 -35.03 -12.43 -0.54
CA VAL A 67 -35.69 -13.74 -0.54
C VAL A 67 -37.06 -13.67 0.13
N SER A 68 -37.22 -12.88 1.19
CA SER A 68 -38.49 -12.70 1.90
C SER A 68 -39.53 -12.02 1.01
N GLU A 69 -39.15 -11.02 0.23
CA GLU A 69 -40.07 -10.33 -0.70
C GLU A 69 -40.61 -11.30 -1.78
N VAL A 70 -39.75 -12.20 -2.29
CA VAL A 70 -40.12 -13.14 -3.35
C VAL A 70 -40.85 -14.38 -2.81
N ARG A 71 -40.41 -14.92 -1.68
CA ARG A 71 -40.86 -16.23 -1.16
C ARG A 71 -41.75 -16.15 0.08
N ARG A 72 -41.95 -14.96 0.65
CA ARG A 72 -42.69 -14.72 1.90
C ARG A 72 -42.20 -15.59 3.06
N GLN A 73 -40.89 -15.76 3.15
CA GLN A 73 -40.23 -16.48 4.24
C GLN A 73 -39.85 -15.54 5.38
N PRO A 74 -39.77 -16.04 6.64
CA PRO A 74 -39.34 -15.23 7.77
C PRO A 74 -37.89 -14.77 7.61
N GLU A 75 -37.63 -13.52 7.94
CA GLU A 75 -36.31 -12.89 7.84
C GLU A 75 -35.46 -13.19 9.08
N ARG A 76 -35.08 -14.47 9.24
CA ARG A 76 -34.27 -14.92 10.38
C ARG A 76 -32.84 -15.23 9.94
N ILE A 77 -31.88 -14.75 10.70
CA ILE A 77 -30.47 -15.05 10.48
C ILE A 77 -30.13 -16.37 11.17
N ASP A 78 -29.57 -17.31 10.43
CA ASP A 78 -29.01 -18.54 11.00
C ASP A 78 -27.53 -18.73 10.60
N ALA A 79 -26.89 -19.68 11.29
CA ALA A 79 -25.49 -19.98 11.11
C ALA A 79 -25.17 -20.63 9.75
N GLY A 80 -26.15 -21.30 9.11
CA GLY A 80 -25.99 -21.87 7.78
C GLY A 80 -25.99 -20.79 6.71
N LEU A 81 -26.95 -19.87 6.80
CA LEU A 81 -27.09 -18.72 5.92
C LEU A 81 -25.84 -17.84 5.92
N LEU A 82 -25.28 -17.51 7.10
CA LEU A 82 -24.04 -16.73 7.19
C LEU A 82 -22.90 -17.41 6.42
N ARG A 83 -22.72 -18.73 6.61
CA ARG A 83 -21.70 -19.51 5.90
C ARG A 83 -21.96 -19.57 4.39
N ASP A 84 -23.22 -19.68 3.99
CA ASP A 84 -23.59 -19.73 2.57
C ASP A 84 -23.39 -18.39 1.87
N VAL A 85 -23.70 -17.27 2.54
CA VAL A 85 -23.40 -15.93 2.03
C VAL A 85 -21.88 -15.73 1.96
N ALA A 86 -21.13 -16.06 3.01
CA ALA A 86 -19.66 -15.97 3.00
C ALA A 86 -19.04 -16.80 1.86
N ARG A 87 -19.50 -18.04 1.65
CA ARG A 87 -19.02 -18.91 0.58
C ARG A 87 -19.28 -18.36 -0.82
N ARG A 88 -20.39 -17.65 -1.03
CA ARG A 88 -20.80 -17.12 -2.33
C ARG A 88 -20.17 -15.76 -2.61
N GLU A 89 -20.27 -14.84 -1.66
CA GLU A 89 -19.88 -13.44 -1.84
C GLU A 89 -18.38 -13.21 -1.63
N PHE A 90 -17.73 -14.00 -0.78
CA PHE A 90 -16.31 -13.82 -0.45
C PHE A 90 -15.36 -14.72 -1.22
N ARG A 91 -15.80 -15.36 -2.32
CA ARG A 91 -14.99 -16.30 -3.12
C ARG A 91 -13.58 -15.83 -3.42
N LEU A 92 -13.41 -14.53 -3.73
CA LEU A 92 -12.11 -13.94 -4.04
C LEU A 92 -11.18 -13.81 -2.83
N ILE A 93 -11.73 -13.55 -1.65
CA ILE A 93 -10.96 -13.36 -0.41
C ILE A 93 -10.91 -14.62 0.47
N GLN A 94 -11.63 -15.69 0.12
CA GLN A 94 -11.60 -16.96 0.84
C GLN A 94 -10.17 -17.51 1.08
N PRO A 95 -9.22 -17.45 0.12
CA PRO A 95 -7.84 -17.86 0.37
C PRO A 95 -7.16 -17.01 1.46
N MET A 96 -7.45 -15.70 1.51
CA MET A 96 -6.93 -14.77 2.52
C MET A 96 -7.50 -15.09 3.90
N ILE A 97 -8.82 -15.27 4.00
CA ILE A 97 -9.51 -15.67 5.24
C ILE A 97 -9.01 -17.04 5.72
N HIS A 98 -8.78 -17.97 4.81
CA HIS A 98 -8.20 -19.27 5.14
C HIS A 98 -6.78 -19.12 5.70
N ALA A 99 -5.91 -18.35 5.04
CA ALA A 99 -4.56 -18.08 5.51
C ALA A 99 -4.53 -17.45 6.91
N LEU A 100 -5.45 -16.52 7.19
CA LEU A 100 -5.64 -15.92 8.52
C LEU A 100 -6.06 -16.97 9.57
N ARG A 101 -6.97 -17.88 9.21
CA ARG A 101 -7.50 -18.93 10.09
C ARG A 101 -6.43 -19.92 10.54
N ILE A 102 -5.59 -20.38 9.62
CA ILE A 102 -4.49 -21.31 9.93
C ILE A 102 -3.21 -20.59 10.40
N ASN A 103 -3.23 -19.25 10.40
CA ASN A 103 -2.09 -18.41 10.74
C ASN A 103 -0.82 -18.75 9.90
N ASP A 104 -1.02 -19.07 8.62
CA ASP A 104 0.06 -19.45 7.71
C ASP A 104 0.80 -18.20 7.22
N ARG A 105 1.96 -17.96 7.82
CA ARG A 105 2.82 -16.82 7.52
C ARG A 105 3.28 -16.79 6.06
N LYS A 106 3.47 -17.93 5.42
CA LYS A 106 3.92 -17.99 4.02
C LYS A 106 2.79 -17.60 3.08
N ALA A 107 1.57 -18.08 3.36
CA ALA A 107 0.40 -17.67 2.60
C ALA A 107 0.06 -16.19 2.81
N LEU A 108 0.19 -15.68 4.04
CA LEU A 108 -0.01 -14.26 4.36
C LEU A 108 1.05 -13.34 3.77
N ALA A 109 2.25 -13.85 3.44
CA ALA A 109 3.29 -13.06 2.77
C ALA A 109 2.93 -12.64 1.34
N VAL A 110 1.89 -13.23 0.76
CA VAL A 110 1.34 -12.80 -0.53
C VAL A 110 0.43 -11.55 -0.37
N TYR A 111 -0.06 -11.29 0.84
CA TYR A 111 -1.04 -10.26 1.15
C TYR A 111 -0.43 -9.22 2.10
N ASP A 112 0.28 -8.24 1.54
CA ASP A 112 1.00 -7.19 2.29
C ASP A 112 0.13 -6.45 3.32
N ASP A 113 -1.15 -6.24 3.03
CA ASP A 113 -2.12 -5.52 3.87
C ASP A 113 -2.61 -6.31 5.09
N LEU A 114 -2.50 -7.64 5.05
CA LEU A 114 -2.89 -8.55 6.12
C LEU A 114 -1.72 -8.96 7.02
N GLN A 115 -0.50 -8.49 6.72
CA GLN A 115 0.65 -8.78 7.56
C GLN A 115 0.54 -8.02 8.88
N PRO A 116 0.70 -8.70 10.03
CA PRO A 116 0.73 -8.02 11.32
C PRO A 116 1.77 -6.91 11.34
N PHE A 117 1.45 -5.76 11.94
CA PHE A 117 2.37 -4.61 11.99
C PHE A 117 3.78 -4.98 12.50
N GLN A 118 3.88 -5.85 13.50
CA GLN A 118 5.15 -6.35 14.04
C GLN A 118 6.07 -6.94 12.95
N PHE A 119 5.52 -7.58 11.92
CA PHE A 119 6.29 -8.12 10.81
C PHE A 119 6.90 -7.01 9.96
N HIS A 120 6.14 -5.93 9.74
CA HIS A 120 6.65 -4.76 9.05
C HIS A 120 7.82 -4.14 9.80
N VAL A 121 7.71 -4.03 11.14
CA VAL A 121 8.80 -3.55 12.01
C VAL A 121 10.01 -4.47 11.96
N GLU A 122 9.83 -5.79 12.06
CA GLU A 122 10.91 -6.78 11.96
C GLU A 122 11.62 -6.68 10.60
N LYS A 123 10.88 -6.54 9.50
CA LYS A 123 11.44 -6.42 8.15
C LYS A 123 12.28 -5.15 7.99
N ILE A 124 11.81 -4.02 8.52
CA ILE A 124 12.55 -2.75 8.55
C ILE A 124 13.81 -2.90 9.40
N LEU A 125 13.69 -3.47 10.60
CA LEU A 125 14.80 -3.61 11.55
C LEU A 125 15.87 -4.60 11.07
N ALA A 126 15.46 -5.66 10.35
CA ALA A 126 16.36 -6.64 9.75
C ALA A 126 17.07 -6.14 8.47
N GLY A 127 16.83 -4.91 8.01
CA GLY A 127 17.50 -4.33 6.85
C GLY A 127 17.14 -4.98 5.50
N THR A 128 16.06 -5.75 5.43
CA THR A 128 15.63 -6.45 4.20
C THR A 128 14.62 -5.60 3.42
N THR A 129 15.07 -4.43 2.95
CA THR A 129 14.28 -3.57 2.08
C THR A 129 14.38 -4.03 0.63
N THR A 130 13.67 -5.11 0.29
CA THR A 130 13.11 -5.22 -1.07
C THR A 130 11.64 -5.63 -0.97
N PRO A 131 10.70 -4.83 -1.47
CA PRO A 131 9.43 -5.38 -1.92
C PRO A 131 9.68 -6.19 -3.20
N PRO A 132 9.05 -7.37 -3.39
CA PRO A 132 9.11 -8.06 -4.66
C PRO A 132 8.19 -7.30 -5.63
N VAL A 133 8.73 -6.29 -6.31
CA VAL A 133 8.10 -5.77 -7.52
C VAL A 133 8.24 -6.89 -8.56
N PRO A 134 7.16 -7.44 -9.14
CA PRO A 134 7.25 -8.43 -10.20
C PRO A 134 7.83 -7.76 -11.44
N SER A 135 9.16 -7.73 -11.51
CA SER A 135 9.94 -7.17 -12.60
C SER A 135 10.20 -8.33 -13.56
N LEU A 136 9.45 -8.37 -14.66
CA LEU A 136 9.76 -9.23 -15.80
C LEU A 136 11.06 -8.73 -16.44
N SER A 137 12.21 -9.12 -15.88
CA SER A 137 13.52 -9.08 -16.51
C SER A 137 14.48 -10.00 -15.74
N PRO A 138 15.25 -10.85 -16.43
CA PRO A 138 16.15 -11.78 -15.75
C PRO A 138 17.37 -10.99 -15.25
N VAL A 139 17.42 -10.71 -13.95
CA VAL A 139 18.66 -10.26 -13.33
C VAL A 139 19.42 -11.51 -12.92
N ALA A 140 20.55 -11.71 -13.60
CA ALA A 140 21.54 -12.71 -13.27
C ALA A 140 21.95 -12.58 -11.79
N GLU A 141 21.85 -13.70 -11.09
CA GLU A 141 22.50 -13.90 -9.80
C GLU A 141 24.02 -13.78 -10.00
N SER A 142 24.60 -12.66 -9.56
CA SER A 142 26.03 -12.57 -9.31
C SER A 142 26.28 -12.63 -7.82
N GLY A 143 26.39 -13.85 -7.30
CA GLY A 143 27.18 -14.09 -6.11
C GLY A 143 28.64 -13.82 -6.44
N ALA A 144 29.21 -12.74 -5.92
CA ALA A 144 30.65 -12.50 -5.93
C ALA A 144 31.01 -11.51 -4.83
N ASN A 145 31.77 -11.98 -3.84
CA ASN A 145 32.57 -11.25 -2.87
C ASN A 145 32.58 -9.72 -3.07
N HIS A 146 31.75 -8.99 -2.32
CA HIS A 146 31.83 -7.54 -2.32
C HIS A 146 33.20 -7.12 -1.78
N SER A 147 34.00 -6.50 -2.65
CA SER A 147 35.28 -5.90 -2.27
C SER A 147 35.07 -4.96 -1.08
N LEU A 148 36.04 -4.90 -0.17
CA LEU A 148 36.03 -4.05 1.02
C LEU A 148 35.58 -2.60 0.70
N GLU A 149 36.04 -2.08 -0.44
CA GLU A 149 35.71 -0.76 -0.95
C GLU A 149 34.22 -0.62 -1.32
N GLN A 150 33.62 -1.66 -1.90
CA GLN A 150 32.20 -1.66 -2.26
C GLN A 150 31.30 -1.68 -1.03
N GLN A 151 31.72 -2.36 0.04
CA GLN A 151 30.98 -2.38 1.31
C GLN A 151 31.00 -1.00 1.98
N VAL A 152 32.15 -0.32 1.98
CA VAL A 152 32.25 1.04 2.53
C VAL A 152 31.46 2.05 1.68
N LEU A 153 31.49 1.96 0.35
CA LEU A 153 30.68 2.81 -0.53
C LEU A 153 29.17 2.60 -0.33
N ALA A 154 28.72 1.35 -0.19
CA ALA A 154 27.32 1.03 0.09
C ALA A 154 26.87 1.60 1.45
N ALA A 155 27.72 1.50 2.48
CA ALA A 155 27.46 2.09 3.79
C ALA A 155 27.36 3.62 3.72
N MET A 156 28.24 4.29 2.98
CA MET A 156 28.20 5.75 2.79
C MET A 156 26.96 6.22 2.03
N ALA A 157 26.53 5.46 1.02
CA ALA A 157 25.28 5.72 0.29
C ALA A 157 24.05 5.60 1.21
N SER A 158 24.04 4.61 2.11
CA SER A 158 22.98 4.42 3.10
C SER A 158 22.89 5.59 4.10
N LEU A 159 24.02 6.27 4.36
CA LEU A 159 24.12 7.47 5.18
C LEU A 159 23.78 8.76 4.43
N GLY A 160 23.35 8.66 3.16
CA GLY A 160 22.95 9.80 2.33
C GLY A 160 24.11 10.60 1.72
N ILE A 161 25.32 10.03 1.71
CA ILE A 161 26.49 10.66 1.07
C ILE A 161 26.50 10.30 -0.41
N ALA A 162 26.65 11.30 -1.28
CA ALA A 162 26.65 11.10 -2.73
C ALA A 162 27.85 10.25 -3.20
N THR A 163 27.64 9.46 -4.26
CA THR A 163 28.60 8.46 -4.77
C THR A 163 29.89 9.06 -5.33
N ASP A 164 29.83 10.30 -5.80
CA ASP A 164 30.96 11.07 -6.32
C ASP A 164 31.88 11.58 -5.20
N VAL A 165 31.31 12.01 -4.07
CA VAL A 165 32.06 12.46 -2.89
C VAL A 165 32.66 11.28 -2.13
N SER A 166 31.94 10.16 -2.05
CA SER A 166 32.36 8.97 -1.30
C SER A 166 33.58 8.27 -1.90
N ALA A 167 33.73 8.25 -3.23
CA ALA A 167 34.91 7.67 -3.88
C ALA A 167 36.20 8.44 -3.53
N VAL A 168 36.15 9.78 -3.51
CA VAL A 168 37.28 10.63 -3.16
C VAL A 168 37.65 10.46 -1.68
N LEU A 169 36.66 10.48 -0.79
CA LEU A 169 36.87 10.31 0.65
C LEU A 169 37.40 8.91 1.00
N LEU A 170 36.98 7.87 0.28
CA LEU A 170 37.47 6.52 0.46
C LEU A 170 38.95 6.39 0.06
N GLN A 171 39.32 6.96 -1.08
CA GLN A 171 40.72 6.94 -1.54
C GLN A 171 41.63 7.71 -0.57
N GLU A 172 41.18 8.85 -0.05
CA GLU A 172 41.91 9.61 0.96
C GLU A 172 42.01 8.89 2.30
N ALA A 173 40.94 8.22 2.75
CA ALA A 173 40.93 7.48 4.01
C ALA A 173 41.86 6.27 3.97
N ILE A 174 41.87 5.53 2.85
CA ILE A 174 42.79 4.41 2.63
C ILE A 174 44.26 4.89 2.60
N ALA A 175 44.53 6.06 2.01
CA ALA A 175 45.86 6.66 2.00
C ALA A 175 46.32 7.15 3.38
N ALA A 176 45.39 7.68 4.19
CA ALA A 176 45.68 8.19 5.54
C ALA A 176 45.82 7.07 6.58
N THR A 177 45.17 5.92 6.37
CA THR A 177 45.26 4.77 7.29
C THR A 177 45.14 3.49 6.47
N PRO A 178 46.23 2.75 6.21
CA PRO A 178 46.18 1.48 5.50
C PRO A 178 45.66 0.37 6.44
N SER A 179 44.43 0.50 6.95
CA SER A 179 43.73 -0.55 7.68
C SER A 179 42.92 -1.42 6.71
N LYS A 180 42.85 -2.72 7.00
CA LYS A 180 42.06 -3.71 6.24
C LYS A 180 40.65 -3.90 6.80
N ASP A 181 40.27 -3.12 7.81
CA ASP A 181 38.96 -3.19 8.45
C ASP A 181 38.03 -2.07 7.92
N PRO A 182 36.85 -2.40 7.35
CA PRO A 182 35.88 -1.41 6.87
C PRO A 182 35.42 -0.41 7.94
N PHE A 183 35.37 -0.82 9.21
CA PHE A 183 34.88 0.02 10.30
C PHE A 183 35.87 1.12 10.67
N ASP A 184 37.18 0.82 10.63
CA ASP A 184 38.23 1.82 10.87
C ASP A 184 38.22 2.92 9.81
N ILE A 185 38.06 2.53 8.54
CA ILE A 185 37.97 3.45 7.41
C ILE A 185 36.73 4.35 7.56
N LEU A 186 35.59 3.78 7.93
CA LEU A 186 34.36 4.54 8.17
C LEU A 186 34.45 5.48 9.39
N ALA A 187 35.17 5.06 10.44
CA ALA A 187 35.42 5.90 11.62
C ALA A 187 36.25 7.13 11.25
N VAL A 188 37.29 6.98 10.42
CA VAL A 188 38.10 8.10 9.93
C VAL A 188 37.28 9.05 9.04
N ILE A 189 36.48 8.50 8.12
CA ILE A 189 35.61 9.28 7.22
C ILE A 189 34.58 10.07 8.03
N SER A 190 33.92 9.43 9.00
CA SER A 190 32.91 10.09 9.85
C SER A 190 33.53 11.12 10.80
N ALA A 191 34.73 10.88 11.32
CA ALA A 191 35.48 11.86 12.11
C ALA A 191 35.86 13.10 11.29
N ARG A 192 36.28 12.92 10.03
CA ARG A 192 36.56 14.03 9.12
C ARG A 192 35.31 14.81 8.74
N LEU A 193 34.21 14.13 8.44
CA LEU A 193 32.91 14.78 8.17
C LEU A 193 32.40 15.58 9.37
N LYS A 194 32.65 15.13 10.60
CA LYS A 194 32.33 15.89 11.82
C LYS A 194 33.32 17.02 12.11
N GLY A 195 34.59 16.87 11.72
CA GLY A 195 35.66 17.86 11.90
C GLY A 195 35.65 19.00 10.89
N GLN A 196 35.13 18.79 9.68
CA GLN A 196 34.89 19.84 8.68
C GLN A 196 33.58 20.60 8.96
N LYS A 197 33.54 21.32 10.08
CA LYS A 197 32.72 22.53 10.16
C LYS A 197 33.64 23.70 9.86
N GLN A 198 33.48 24.28 8.67
CA GLN A 198 34.19 25.41 8.06
C GLN A 198 35.12 24.98 6.91
N ASP A 199 34.90 25.66 5.78
CA ASP A 199 35.60 25.59 4.50
C ASP A 199 35.19 24.49 3.51
N LEU A 200 33.88 24.40 3.24
CA LEU A 200 33.41 24.08 1.88
C LEU A 200 32.82 25.35 1.29
N ASN A 201 33.71 26.12 0.66
CA ASN A 201 33.38 27.21 -0.22
C ASN A 201 32.38 26.68 -1.27
N ALA A 202 31.18 27.24 -1.30
CA ALA A 202 30.10 26.82 -2.18
C ALA A 202 30.44 27.19 -3.65
N GLN A 203 31.30 26.40 -4.29
CA GLN A 203 31.34 26.32 -5.73
C GLN A 203 30.37 25.25 -6.17
N SER A 204 29.12 25.66 -6.37
CA SER A 204 28.14 24.86 -7.08
C SER A 204 28.67 24.57 -8.49
N PRO A 205 28.82 23.31 -8.91
CA PRO A 205 28.89 23.03 -10.33
C PRO A 205 27.54 23.42 -10.93
N LYS A 206 27.53 24.49 -11.73
CA LYS A 206 26.41 24.83 -12.62
C LYS A 206 26.23 23.71 -13.63
N THR A 207 25.55 22.64 -13.22
CA THR A 207 25.01 21.65 -14.14
C THR A 207 23.50 21.79 -14.10
N SER A 208 23.00 22.74 -14.90
CA SER A 208 21.61 22.71 -15.33
C SER A 208 21.41 21.44 -16.15
N ARG A 209 21.08 20.34 -15.49
CA ARG A 209 20.51 19.19 -16.19
C ARG A 209 19.14 19.64 -16.68
N LYS A 210 19.09 20.13 -17.92
CA LYS A 210 17.85 20.28 -18.67
C LYS A 210 17.16 18.93 -18.61
N ILE A 211 16.07 18.85 -17.85
CA ILE A 211 15.10 17.77 -17.97
C ILE A 211 14.68 17.80 -19.43
N ARG A 212 15.13 16.81 -20.21
CA ARG A 212 14.63 16.62 -21.57
C ARG A 212 13.16 16.26 -21.41
N LYS A 213 12.29 17.23 -21.70
CA LYS A 213 10.87 16.95 -21.88
C LYS A 213 10.76 15.80 -22.88
N PRO A 214 9.96 14.75 -22.61
CA PRO A 214 9.73 13.72 -23.60
C PRO A 214 9.26 14.41 -24.88
N LYS A 215 9.83 14.02 -26.02
CA LYS A 215 9.32 14.46 -27.32
C LYS A 215 7.90 13.93 -27.41
N THR A 216 6.92 14.79 -27.23
CA THR A 216 5.54 14.52 -27.60
C THR A 216 5.50 14.50 -29.12
N ASP A 217 5.58 13.29 -29.69
CA ASP A 217 5.20 13.05 -31.06
C ASP A 217 3.77 13.54 -31.29
N SER A 218 3.55 14.10 -32.49
CA SER A 218 2.36 14.78 -33.00
C SER A 218 1.11 14.69 -32.10
N MET A 219 0.80 15.78 -31.40
CA MET A 219 -0.46 15.86 -30.65
C MET A 219 -1.58 16.11 -31.65
N ASP A 220 -2.50 15.15 -31.78
CA ASP A 220 -3.73 15.30 -32.57
C ASP A 220 -4.50 16.56 -32.12
N GLU A 221 -5.10 17.29 -33.08
CA GLU A 221 -5.83 18.54 -32.80
C GLU A 221 -7.00 18.37 -31.81
N LYS A 222 -7.47 17.12 -31.62
CA LYS A 222 -8.54 16.76 -30.68
C LYS A 222 -8.04 16.30 -29.30
N ASP A 223 -6.73 16.31 -29.04
CA ASP A 223 -6.20 15.99 -27.71
C ASP A 223 -6.57 17.10 -26.72
N LEU A 224 -7.24 16.70 -25.63
CA LEU A 224 -7.67 17.57 -24.53
C LEU A 224 -6.50 18.39 -23.96
N ARG A 225 -5.30 17.82 -23.95
CA ARG A 225 -4.10 18.48 -23.41
C ARG A 225 -3.65 19.65 -24.27
N HIS A 226 -3.86 19.58 -25.59
CA HIS A 226 -3.54 20.67 -26.50
C HIS A 226 -4.53 21.83 -26.33
N ILE A 227 -5.82 21.51 -26.24
CA ILE A 227 -6.90 22.49 -26.09
C ILE A 227 -6.73 23.30 -24.80
N ILE A 228 -6.48 22.61 -23.68
CA ILE A 228 -6.25 23.28 -22.38
C ILE A 228 -4.96 24.12 -22.40
N LYS A 229 -3.91 23.65 -23.10
CA LYS A 229 -2.63 24.37 -23.19
C LYS A 229 -2.69 25.57 -24.13
N SER A 230 -3.55 25.57 -25.14
CA SER A 230 -3.77 26.73 -26.03
C SER A 230 -4.59 27.84 -25.37
N ALA A 231 -5.31 27.54 -24.30
CA ALA A 231 -6.17 28.47 -23.58
C ALA A 231 -5.46 28.99 -22.32
N ASP A 232 -4.44 29.83 -22.51
CA ASP A 232 -3.59 30.35 -21.42
C ASP A 232 -4.34 31.17 -20.35
N SER A 233 -5.59 31.59 -20.61
CA SER A 233 -6.36 32.50 -19.73
C SER A 233 -7.78 32.04 -19.39
N LEU A 234 -8.23 30.88 -19.90
CA LEU A 234 -9.55 30.33 -19.56
C LEU A 234 -9.44 29.19 -18.55
N THR A 235 -10.52 28.93 -17.82
CA THR A 235 -10.60 27.70 -17.03
C THR A 235 -10.62 26.50 -17.99
N GLY A 236 -10.09 25.35 -17.55
CA GLY A 236 -10.06 24.15 -18.40
C GLY A 236 -11.46 23.71 -18.87
N TYR A 237 -12.51 24.04 -18.10
CA TYR A 237 -13.89 23.80 -18.49
C TYR A 237 -14.31 24.67 -19.69
N ASP A 238 -14.07 25.98 -19.64
CA ASP A 238 -14.47 26.90 -20.72
C ASP A 238 -13.71 26.61 -22.01
N ALA A 239 -12.43 26.23 -21.90
CA ALA A 239 -11.61 25.85 -23.05
C ALA A 239 -12.18 24.61 -23.78
N LEU A 240 -12.61 23.60 -23.02
CA LEU A 240 -13.19 22.37 -23.56
C LEU A 240 -14.63 22.59 -24.09
N LEU A 241 -15.39 23.49 -23.47
CA LEU A 241 -16.73 23.89 -23.93
C LEU A 241 -16.65 24.66 -25.26
N GLY A 242 -15.71 25.61 -25.37
CA GLY A 242 -15.46 26.37 -26.59
C GLY A 242 -14.93 25.51 -27.75
N ALA A 243 -14.17 24.46 -27.44
CA ALA A 243 -13.74 23.46 -28.43
C ALA A 243 -14.85 22.46 -28.82
N GLY A 244 -16.03 22.54 -28.20
CA GLY A 244 -17.18 21.68 -28.50
C GLY A 244 -17.02 20.22 -28.08
N ILE A 245 -16.05 19.91 -27.21
CA ILE A 245 -15.81 18.54 -26.72
C ILE A 245 -16.79 18.17 -25.61
N ILE A 246 -17.13 19.15 -24.76
CA ILE A 246 -18.12 18.98 -23.70
C ILE A 246 -19.37 19.79 -24.05
N LYS A 247 -20.54 19.28 -23.69
CA LYS A 247 -21.82 19.99 -23.83
C LYS A 247 -22.12 20.77 -22.56
N ASN A 248 -22.89 21.84 -22.69
CA ASN A 248 -23.37 22.56 -21.52
C ASN A 248 -24.45 21.72 -20.81
N PRO A 249 -24.30 21.42 -19.51
CA PRO A 249 -25.21 20.55 -18.77
C PRO A 249 -26.66 21.05 -18.72
N LEU A 250 -26.90 22.36 -18.91
CA LEU A 250 -28.25 22.93 -18.96
C LEU A 250 -28.94 22.76 -20.32
N SER A 251 -28.19 22.40 -21.36
CA SER A 251 -28.72 22.19 -22.72
C SER A 251 -29.40 20.84 -22.90
N ASP A 252 -29.08 19.85 -22.05
CA ASP A 252 -29.68 18.51 -22.11
C ASP A 252 -31.05 18.43 -21.39
N CYS A 253 -31.45 19.46 -20.63
CA CYS A 253 -32.75 19.52 -19.95
C CYS A 253 -33.91 20.06 -20.82
N ALA A 254 -33.65 20.45 -22.07
CA ALA A 254 -34.63 21.10 -22.96
C ALA A 254 -34.98 20.27 -24.21
N ALA A 255 -34.89 18.94 -24.14
CA ALA A 255 -35.37 18.01 -25.17
C ALA A 255 -36.29 16.94 -24.57
#